data_AF-A0A6A3AWW2-F1
#
_entry.id   AF-A0A6A3AWW2-F1
#
_cell.length_a   1.000
_cell.length_b   1.000
_cell.length_c   1.000
_cell.angle_alpha   90.00
_cell.angle_beta   90.00
_cell.angle_gamma   90.00
#
_symmetry.space_group_name_H-M   'P 1'
#
loop_
_entity.id
_entity.type
_entity.pdbx_description
1 polymer ?
#
loop_
_entity_poly.entity_id
_entity_poly.type
_entity_poly.pdbx_seq_one_letter_code
_entity_poly.pdbx_strand_id
1 'polypeptide(L)'
;MGEQVESSGVLDRVSSLPDHILCRILSLLPIKDIVRTSIISLRWRHLYASSVSIIDFNDGLSCQPVLTENDNNFLNFVDRFLSNPKQLSLECFRVNDYWVRKHGIPRDESYLRLNGWICAALWCGVKEIDIEFGFLDVFTLPTLMFNCHSMVTLTLNEGDMKVPSNTCLPNLKTIHFGCCTFWDSCSVLRLISNCHVLENLEFICCDFFYISELNIRNLSLKWLVLDFAAMYVGSQSHRDFNVIGIDTPNLVYFKYVDATVEGYTLSDMKSLEKADIEITLLNSVDYERATNLLKGIFNVQCLCLTIEDCSKTFFLTPLEPVLEFNNLVDLVIRNFDNDDWEGTWIVEYLHCTPNLKTLTLELVMERTSAEGFRSLPTTVPLCLLFHIKEIEIIYFDGEENMFEMISYFLKHASVLEKLVIENIGPREKEKSTVIEEVLSLPKKSKKCVIVTP
;
A
#
# COMPACT_ATOMS: atom_id res chain seq x y z
N MET A 1 71.92 22.70 -19.36
CA MET A 1 70.91 21.64 -19.21
C MET A 1 70.13 21.93 -17.95
N GLY A 2 68.92 22.44 -18.11
CA GLY A 2 67.93 22.60 -17.05
C GLY A 2 66.60 22.25 -17.69
N GLU A 3 66.16 21.02 -17.43
CA GLU A 3 64.99 20.41 -18.04
C GLU A 3 63.72 21.21 -17.70
N GLN A 4 62.95 21.54 -18.73
CA GLN A 4 61.55 21.90 -18.60
C GLN A 4 60.80 20.67 -18.10
N VAL A 5 60.32 20.72 -16.86
CA VAL A 5 59.28 19.81 -16.40
C VAL A 5 57.96 20.33 -16.99
N GLU A 6 57.60 19.81 -18.16
CA GLU A 6 56.22 19.85 -18.63
C GLU A 6 55.36 19.07 -17.63
N SER A 7 54.61 19.80 -16.81
CA SER A 7 53.45 19.25 -16.12
C SER A 7 52.44 18.86 -17.19
N SER A 8 52.41 17.59 -17.56
CA SER A 8 51.36 16.98 -18.38
C SER A 8 50.04 17.11 -17.61
N GLY A 9 49.34 18.21 -17.81
CA GLY A 9 47.99 18.41 -17.30
C GLY A 9 47.13 17.27 -17.84
N VAL A 10 46.67 16.40 -16.94
CA VAL A 10 45.68 15.37 -17.26
C VAL A 10 44.48 16.10 -17.85
N LEU A 11 44.30 16.01 -19.16
CA LEU A 11 43.17 16.60 -19.87
C LEU A 11 41.89 16.06 -19.23
N ASP A 12 41.11 16.94 -18.63
CA ASP A 12 39.81 16.60 -18.07
C ASP A 12 38.85 16.26 -19.21
N ARG A 13 38.85 14.98 -19.58
CA ARG A 13 38.04 14.41 -20.66
C ARG A 13 36.55 14.62 -20.40
N VAL A 14 36.14 14.71 -19.14
CA VAL A 14 34.76 14.89 -18.72
C VAL A 14 34.34 16.35 -18.93
N SER A 15 35.17 17.32 -18.53
CA SER A 15 34.94 18.74 -18.87
C SER A 15 35.06 19.06 -20.36
N SER A 16 35.66 18.21 -21.17
CA SER A 16 35.74 18.38 -22.63
C SER A 16 34.47 17.99 -23.41
N LEU A 17 33.50 17.36 -22.74
CA LEU A 17 32.25 16.93 -23.38
C LEU A 17 31.37 18.12 -23.80
N PRO A 18 30.54 17.98 -24.84
CA PRO A 18 29.54 18.98 -25.21
C PRO A 18 28.46 19.16 -24.14
N ASP A 19 27.89 20.37 -24.05
CA ASP A 19 26.90 20.72 -23.03
C ASP A 19 25.71 19.75 -22.99
N HIS A 20 25.17 19.34 -24.14
CA HIS A 20 24.04 18.41 -24.19
C HIS A 20 24.34 17.02 -23.60
N ILE A 21 25.59 16.55 -23.71
CA ILE A 21 26.03 15.29 -23.08
C ILE A 21 26.17 15.48 -21.58
N LEU A 22 26.74 16.61 -21.15
CA LEU A 22 26.86 16.96 -19.74
C LEU A 22 25.48 17.10 -19.08
N CYS A 23 24.53 17.76 -19.73
CA CYS A 23 23.14 17.85 -19.31
C CYS A 23 22.52 16.46 -19.14
N ARG A 24 22.75 15.55 -20.09
CA ARG A 24 22.25 14.17 -20.01
C ARG A 24 22.88 13.40 -18.85
N ILE A 25 24.18 13.52 -18.64
CA ILE A 25 24.88 12.89 -17.50
C ILE A 25 24.30 13.43 -16.19
N LEU A 26 24.20 14.76 -16.05
CA LEU A 26 23.65 15.41 -14.86
C LEU A 26 22.20 14.98 -14.57
N SER A 27 21.36 14.83 -15.60
CA SER A 27 19.97 14.37 -15.43
C SER A 27 19.83 12.94 -14.90
N LEU A 28 20.91 12.16 -14.92
CA LEU A 28 20.94 10.77 -14.46
C LEU A 28 21.61 10.61 -13.09
N LEU A 29 22.17 11.69 -12.54
CA LEU A 29 22.84 11.66 -11.25
C LEU A 29 21.89 12.04 -10.11
N PRO A 30 22.03 11.45 -8.91
CA PRO A 30 21.35 11.95 -7.74
C PRO A 30 21.79 13.37 -7.41
N ILE A 31 20.89 14.18 -6.84
CA ILE A 31 21.15 15.61 -6.65
C ILE A 31 22.38 15.88 -5.77
N LYS A 32 22.68 15.00 -4.81
CA LYS A 32 23.89 15.10 -3.97
C LYS A 32 25.18 15.03 -4.79
N ASP A 33 25.24 14.13 -5.77
CA ASP A 33 26.40 13.99 -6.64
C ASP A 33 26.50 15.14 -7.65
N ILE A 34 25.37 15.68 -8.06
CA ILE A 34 25.32 16.92 -8.85
C ILE A 34 25.90 18.09 -8.04
N VAL A 35 25.55 18.23 -6.76
CA VAL A 35 26.16 19.27 -5.91
C VAL A 35 27.66 19.08 -5.80
N ARG A 36 28.14 17.86 -5.57
CA ARG A 36 29.58 17.55 -5.50
C ARG A 36 30.30 17.93 -6.79
N THR A 37 29.75 17.58 -7.96
CA THR A 37 30.36 17.92 -9.25
C THR A 37 30.33 19.42 -9.55
N SER A 38 29.32 20.15 -9.06
CA SER A 38 29.22 21.61 -9.20
C SER A 38 30.31 22.38 -8.43
N ILE A 39 30.87 21.77 -7.37
CA ILE A 39 32.02 22.31 -6.63
C ILE A 39 33.31 22.17 -7.46
N ILE A 40 33.40 21.13 -8.27
CA ILE A 40 34.60 20.77 -9.03
C ILE A 40 34.68 21.55 -10.34
N SER A 41 33.55 21.94 -10.95
CA SER A 41 33.53 22.65 -12.24
C SER A 41 32.47 23.76 -12.33
N LEU A 42 32.92 24.99 -12.60
CA LEU A 42 32.04 26.14 -12.83
C LEU A 42 31.10 25.94 -14.03
N ARG A 43 31.55 25.24 -15.08
CA ARG A 43 30.71 24.94 -16.26
C ARG A 43 29.54 24.03 -15.90
N TRP A 44 29.80 23.00 -15.08
CA TRP A 44 28.78 22.06 -14.62
C TRP A 44 27.74 22.75 -13.75
N ARG A 45 28.16 23.72 -12.92
CA ARG A 45 27.25 24.55 -12.12
C ARG A 45 26.24 25.33 -12.97
N HIS A 46 26.63 25.83 -14.15
CA HIS A 46 25.71 26.55 -15.04
C HIS A 46 24.77 25.60 -15.79
N LEU A 47 25.27 24.46 -16.28
CA LEU A 47 24.47 23.47 -17.01
C LEU A 47 23.45 22.77 -16.13
N TYR A 48 23.77 22.60 -14.85
CA TYR A 48 22.88 22.05 -13.84
C TYR A 48 21.53 22.77 -13.78
N ALA A 49 21.53 24.12 -13.76
CA ALA A 49 20.30 24.90 -13.61
C ALA A 49 19.26 24.60 -14.71
N SER A 50 19.71 24.26 -15.91
CA SER A 50 18.85 23.87 -17.03
C SER A 50 18.57 22.37 -17.14
N SER A 51 19.25 21.52 -16.37
CA SER A 51 19.24 20.05 -16.58
C SER A 51 18.55 19.26 -15.48
N VAL A 52 18.36 19.84 -14.29
CA VAL A 52 17.81 19.11 -13.15
C VAL A 52 16.33 19.41 -12.98
N SER A 53 15.53 18.37 -13.23
CA SER A 53 14.09 18.36 -13.02
C SER A 53 13.67 17.58 -11.78
N ILE A 54 14.60 16.91 -11.08
CA ILE A 54 14.30 16.07 -9.93
C ILE A 54 15.17 16.53 -8.75
N ILE A 55 14.52 16.91 -7.67
CA ILE A 55 15.15 17.11 -6.37
C ILE A 55 14.67 15.97 -5.49
N ASP A 56 15.55 15.03 -5.18
CA ASP A 56 15.23 13.88 -4.34
C ASP A 56 16.24 13.81 -3.18
N PHE A 57 15.75 14.01 -1.96
CA PHE A 57 16.55 13.92 -0.75
C PHE A 57 16.52 12.51 -0.13
N ASN A 58 15.64 11.62 -0.60
CA ASN A 58 15.33 10.31 -0.04
C ASN A 58 16.28 9.21 -0.56
N ASP A 59 17.51 9.58 -0.88
CA ASP A 59 18.57 8.81 -1.55
C ASP A 59 19.15 7.66 -0.66
N GLY A 60 18.29 6.84 -0.06
CA GLY A 60 18.59 5.55 0.57
C GLY A 60 19.06 5.54 2.03
N LEU A 61 18.93 6.63 2.79
CA LEU A 61 19.35 6.67 4.20
C LEU A 61 18.15 6.48 5.14
N SER A 62 17.97 5.25 5.65
CA SER A 62 16.87 4.87 6.55
C SER A 62 17.07 5.22 8.04
N CYS A 63 17.97 6.13 8.38
CA CYS A 63 18.24 6.50 9.77
C CYS A 63 18.58 7.98 9.85
N GLN A 64 18.06 8.67 10.86
CA GLN A 64 18.38 10.07 11.20
C GLN A 64 19.86 10.35 10.91
N PRO A 65 20.19 11.05 9.81
CA PRO A 65 21.57 11.30 9.50
C PRO A 65 22.11 12.25 10.56
N VAL A 66 23.23 11.88 11.20
CA VAL A 66 24.01 12.84 11.98
C VAL A 66 24.52 13.88 10.99
N LEU A 67 23.81 15.01 10.88
CA LEU A 67 24.10 16.05 9.91
C LEU A 67 25.54 16.56 10.10
N THR A 68 26.34 16.41 9.06
CA THR A 68 27.73 16.86 8.97
C THR A 68 27.81 18.28 8.41
N GLU A 69 28.97 18.94 8.46
CA GLU A 69 29.17 20.24 7.80
C GLU A 69 28.89 20.20 6.30
N ASN A 70 29.11 19.05 5.64
CA ASN A 70 28.82 18.86 4.23
C ASN A 70 27.32 18.95 3.92
N ASP A 71 26.45 18.58 4.87
CA ASP A 71 25.01 18.69 4.71
C ASP A 71 24.57 20.16 4.72
N ASN A 72 25.18 21.03 5.55
CA ASN A 72 24.88 22.47 5.53
C ASN A 72 25.21 23.10 4.15
N ASN A 73 26.31 22.68 3.52
CA ASN A 73 26.67 23.15 2.18
C ASN A 73 25.65 22.71 1.13
N PHE A 74 25.11 21.51 1.27
CA PHE A 74 24.04 20.99 0.43
C PHE A 74 22.72 21.75 0.62
N LEU A 75 22.27 22.01 1.85
CA LEU A 75 21.05 22.80 2.09
C LEU A 75 21.19 24.25 1.56
N ASN A 76 22.34 24.88 1.77
CA ASN A 76 22.63 26.22 1.21
C ASN A 76 22.68 26.21 -0.32
N PHE A 77 23.11 25.10 -0.93
CA PHE A 77 23.03 24.92 -2.36
C PHE A 77 21.57 24.85 -2.82
N VAL A 78 20.72 24.07 -2.15
CA VAL A 78 19.29 23.96 -2.47
C VAL A 78 18.60 25.32 -2.36
N ASP A 79 18.88 26.08 -1.30
CA ASP A 79 18.37 27.46 -1.17
C ASP A 79 18.70 28.30 -2.40
N ARG A 80 19.97 28.28 -2.82
CA ARG A 80 20.44 29.05 -3.99
C ARG A 80 19.82 28.55 -5.28
N PHE A 81 19.61 27.24 -5.41
CA PHE A 81 18.99 26.64 -6.57
C PHE A 81 17.53 27.10 -6.70
N LEU A 82 16.76 26.95 -5.62
CA LEU A 82 15.35 27.30 -5.55
C LEU A 82 15.10 28.83 -5.50
N SER A 83 16.13 29.63 -5.24
CA SER A 83 16.05 31.11 -5.25
C SER A 83 15.78 31.72 -6.63
N ASN A 84 15.93 30.96 -7.74
CA ASN A 84 15.67 31.47 -9.09
C ASN A 84 14.68 30.59 -9.88
N PRO A 85 13.39 30.55 -9.48
CA PRO A 85 12.40 29.61 -10.02
C PRO A 85 12.05 29.84 -11.49
N LYS A 86 12.28 31.05 -12.04
CA LYS A 86 11.90 31.41 -13.42
C LYS A 86 12.71 30.70 -14.51
N GLN A 87 13.78 30.00 -14.14
CA GLN A 87 14.66 29.28 -15.08
C GLN A 87 14.54 27.76 -14.93
N LEU A 88 13.70 27.28 -14.00
CA LEU A 88 13.60 25.87 -13.64
C LEU A 88 12.29 25.28 -14.14
N SER A 89 12.36 24.04 -14.63
CA SER A 89 11.20 23.18 -14.86
C SER A 89 11.37 21.98 -13.93
N LEU A 90 10.82 22.09 -12.72
CA LEU A 90 10.89 21.02 -11.76
C LEU A 90 9.78 20.01 -12.07
N GLU A 91 10.13 18.74 -12.16
CA GLU A 91 9.17 17.66 -12.33
C GLU A 91 8.85 17.00 -10.99
N CYS A 92 9.84 16.78 -10.15
CA CYS A 92 9.69 16.05 -8.90
C CYS A 92 10.45 16.75 -7.75
N PHE A 93 9.79 16.85 -6.59
CA PHE A 93 10.36 17.36 -5.35
C PHE A 93 10.06 16.38 -4.21
N ARG A 94 11.07 15.66 -3.75
CA ARG A 94 10.96 14.70 -2.64
C ARG A 94 11.85 15.09 -1.49
N VAL A 95 11.29 15.35 -0.32
CA VAL A 95 12.07 15.80 0.84
C VAL A 95 11.59 15.14 2.12
N ASN A 96 12.53 14.62 2.89
CA ASN A 96 12.29 14.28 4.28
C ASN A 96 12.68 15.47 5.18
N ASP A 97 11.81 15.89 6.10
CA ASP A 97 12.08 17.04 6.95
C ASP A 97 13.26 16.86 7.90
N TYR A 98 13.72 15.63 8.16
CA TYR A 98 14.94 15.37 8.93
C TYR A 98 16.14 16.13 8.34
N TRP A 99 16.15 16.33 7.02
CA TRP A 99 17.18 17.14 6.33
C TRP A 99 17.15 18.61 6.74
N VAL A 100 16.01 19.10 7.21
CA VAL A 100 15.80 20.50 7.60
C VAL A 100 15.84 20.67 9.12
N ARG A 101 15.50 19.63 9.89
CA ARG A 101 15.56 19.61 11.37
C ARG A 101 16.99 19.33 11.86
N LYS A 102 17.76 20.38 12.09
CA LYS A 102 19.10 20.30 12.71
C LYS A 102 19.03 20.40 14.23
N HIS A 103 19.85 19.62 14.94
CA HIS A 103 20.14 19.88 16.36
C HIS A 103 20.73 21.30 16.52
N GLY A 104 19.98 22.20 17.15
CA GLY A 104 20.39 23.57 17.45
C GLY A 104 19.85 24.66 16.51
N ILE A 105 19.05 24.33 15.49
CA ILE A 105 18.22 25.33 14.78
C ILE A 105 16.89 25.45 15.52
N PRO A 106 16.40 26.67 15.83
CA PRO A 106 15.06 26.85 16.35
C PRO A 106 14.02 26.24 15.41
N ARG A 107 13.06 25.48 15.95
CA ARG A 107 12.06 24.73 15.16
C ARG A 107 11.39 25.58 14.08
N ASP A 108 11.05 26.82 14.42
CA ASP A 108 10.39 27.77 13.51
C ASP A 108 11.21 28.09 12.26
N GLU A 109 12.54 28.18 12.37
CA GLU A 109 13.42 28.51 11.24
C GLU A 109 13.52 27.35 10.24
N SER A 110 13.57 26.11 10.73
CA SER A 110 13.53 24.91 9.88
C SER A 110 12.21 24.83 9.09
N TYR A 111 11.07 25.12 9.72
CA TYR A 111 9.78 25.11 9.04
C TYR A 111 9.68 26.18 7.96
N LEU A 112 10.20 27.38 8.20
CA LEU A 112 10.23 28.44 7.20
C LEU A 112 11.06 28.05 5.97
N ARG A 113 12.19 27.36 6.17
CA ARG A 113 13.03 26.89 5.06
C ARG A 113 12.31 25.85 4.21
N LEU A 114 11.73 24.81 4.83
CA LEU A 114 10.98 23.78 4.13
C LEU A 114 9.78 24.37 3.37
N ASN A 115 9.00 25.24 4.02
CA ASN A 115 7.91 25.97 3.38
C ASN A 115 8.39 26.80 2.17
N GLY A 116 9.53 27.50 2.32
CA GLY A 116 10.17 28.24 1.23
C GLY A 116 10.53 27.34 0.04
N TRP A 117 11.05 26.13 0.30
CA TRP A 117 11.37 25.17 -0.75
C TRP A 117 10.14 24.61 -1.45
N ILE A 118 9.11 24.26 -0.68
CA ILE A 118 7.82 23.82 -1.24
C ILE A 118 7.26 24.93 -2.13
N CYS A 119 7.21 26.17 -1.64
CA CYS A 119 6.77 27.31 -2.44
C CYS A 119 7.60 27.48 -3.72
N ALA A 120 8.93 27.38 -3.64
CA ALA A 120 9.77 27.48 -4.82
C ALA A 120 9.50 26.35 -5.83
N ALA A 121 9.35 25.11 -5.37
CA ALA A 121 9.00 23.96 -6.20
C ALA A 121 7.65 24.18 -6.92
N LEU A 122 6.64 24.66 -6.19
CA LEU A 122 5.33 25.01 -6.76
C LEU A 122 5.44 26.08 -7.86
N TRP A 123 6.28 27.10 -7.64
CA TRP A 123 6.52 28.15 -8.65
C TRP A 123 7.29 27.65 -9.87
N CYS A 124 8.04 26.56 -9.74
CA CYS A 124 8.73 25.89 -10.85
C CYS A 124 7.82 24.94 -11.65
N GLY A 125 6.53 24.85 -11.31
CA GLY A 125 5.58 23.99 -12.00
C GLY A 125 5.76 22.50 -11.70
N VAL A 126 6.13 22.16 -10.46
CA VAL A 126 6.31 20.77 -10.02
C VAL A 126 5.11 19.89 -10.31
N LYS A 127 5.37 18.65 -10.76
CA LYS A 127 4.34 17.64 -11.06
C LYS A 127 4.18 16.66 -9.90
N GLU A 128 5.26 16.32 -9.21
CA GLU A 128 5.25 15.38 -8.09
C GLU A 128 5.83 16.03 -6.84
N ILE A 129 5.07 16.01 -5.75
CA ILE A 129 5.56 16.37 -4.42
C ILE A 129 5.47 15.14 -3.53
N ASP A 130 6.57 14.83 -2.85
CA ASP A 130 6.67 13.79 -1.84
C ASP A 130 7.34 14.38 -0.59
N ILE A 131 6.62 14.43 0.53
CA ILE A 131 7.15 15.00 1.77
C ILE A 131 6.93 14.01 2.89
N GLU A 132 8.03 13.65 3.55
CA GLU A 132 8.02 12.84 4.76
C GLU A 132 8.41 13.74 5.93
N PHE A 133 7.52 13.88 6.91
CA PHE A 133 7.84 14.61 8.13
C PHE A 133 8.35 13.62 9.18
N GLY A 134 9.36 14.01 9.94
CA GLY A 134 9.97 13.13 10.94
C GLY A 134 9.39 13.25 12.35
N PHE A 135 8.50 14.22 12.58
CA PHE A 135 7.86 14.41 13.88
C PHE A 135 6.48 15.06 13.73
N LEU A 136 5.52 14.58 14.52
CA LEU A 136 4.10 14.98 14.62
C LEU A 136 3.83 16.42 15.12
N ASP A 137 4.84 17.29 15.13
CA ASP A 137 4.62 18.70 15.47
C ASP A 137 3.87 19.40 14.32
N VAL A 138 2.96 20.32 14.67
CA VAL A 138 2.02 21.03 13.78
C VAL A 138 2.74 21.82 12.67
N PHE A 139 3.17 21.16 11.60
CA PHE A 139 3.55 21.82 10.36
C PHE A 139 2.29 22.12 9.55
N THR A 140 2.07 23.40 9.24
CA THR A 140 0.98 23.77 8.33
C THR A 140 1.54 23.83 6.91
N LEU A 141 1.04 22.94 6.07
CA LEU A 141 1.38 22.93 4.64
C LEU A 141 1.01 24.27 3.98
N PRO A 142 1.80 24.76 3.01
CA PRO A 142 1.54 26.05 2.39
C PRO A 142 0.24 26.01 1.59
N THR A 143 -0.64 27.00 1.76
CA THR A 143 -1.95 27.03 1.07
C THR A 143 -1.82 27.06 -0.45
N LEU A 144 -0.70 27.56 -0.97
CA LEU A 144 -0.38 27.54 -2.41
C LEU A 144 -0.30 26.11 -2.96
N MET A 145 0.09 25.14 -2.13
CA MET A 145 0.22 23.74 -2.54
C MET A 145 -1.11 23.19 -3.05
N PHE A 146 -2.21 23.57 -2.39
CA PHE A 146 -3.58 23.17 -2.73
C PHE A 146 -4.18 23.94 -3.93
N ASN A 147 -3.37 24.74 -4.63
CA ASN A 147 -3.77 25.48 -5.84
C ASN A 147 -2.80 25.24 -7.02
N CYS A 148 -1.94 24.22 -6.92
CA CYS A 148 -0.94 23.91 -7.93
C CYS A 148 -1.57 23.22 -9.14
N HIS A 149 -1.58 23.90 -10.29
CA HIS A 149 -2.21 23.37 -11.51
C HIS A 149 -1.32 22.36 -12.25
N SER A 150 -0.01 22.36 -12.01
CA SER A 150 0.92 21.41 -12.64
C SER A 150 1.00 20.07 -11.90
N MET A 151 0.53 20.02 -10.65
CA MET A 151 0.67 18.86 -9.77
C MET A 151 -0.20 17.70 -10.25
N VAL A 152 0.41 16.52 -10.31
CA VAL A 152 -0.17 15.24 -10.73
C VAL A 152 -0.15 14.23 -9.57
N THR A 153 0.89 14.26 -8.73
CA THR A 153 1.05 13.34 -7.60
C THR A 153 1.38 14.12 -6.33
N LEU A 154 0.67 13.81 -5.25
CA LEU A 154 0.93 14.32 -3.91
C LEU A 154 1.08 13.15 -2.94
N THR A 155 2.27 13.02 -2.36
CA THR A 155 2.59 12.06 -1.31
C THR A 155 2.95 12.83 -0.05
N LEU A 156 2.27 12.57 1.06
CA LEU A 156 2.51 13.19 2.35
C LEU A 156 2.55 12.09 3.42
N ASN A 157 3.66 12.01 4.15
CA ASN A 157 3.88 11.05 5.22
C ASN A 157 4.13 11.77 6.53
N GLU A 158 3.38 11.41 7.58
CA GLU A 158 3.36 12.02 8.91
C GLU A 158 2.98 13.51 8.88
N GLY A 159 1.77 13.93 9.24
CA GLY A 159 1.50 15.37 9.24
C GLY A 159 0.07 15.82 9.45
N ASP A 160 -0.08 17.07 9.89
CA ASP A 160 -1.39 17.67 10.14
C ASP A 160 -2.02 18.21 8.86
N MET A 161 -3.12 17.58 8.46
CA MET A 161 -3.84 17.92 7.24
C MET A 161 -4.94 18.95 7.52
N LYS A 162 -4.71 20.18 7.04
CA LYS A 162 -5.70 21.26 6.99
C LYS A 162 -5.84 21.76 5.56
N VAL A 163 -6.90 21.34 4.89
CA VAL A 163 -7.13 21.65 3.48
C VAL A 163 -7.97 22.93 3.36
N PRO A 164 -7.46 23.98 2.70
CA PRO A 164 -8.17 25.24 2.50
C PRO A 164 -9.49 25.05 1.73
N SER A 165 -10.46 25.92 1.99
CA SER A 165 -11.78 25.87 1.31
C SER A 165 -11.72 26.16 -0.18
N ASN A 166 -10.70 26.88 -0.66
CA ASN A 166 -10.49 27.25 -2.05
C ASN A 166 -9.52 26.30 -2.78
N THR A 167 -9.44 25.03 -2.36
CA THR A 167 -8.54 24.03 -2.98
C THR A 167 -8.94 23.76 -4.44
N CYS A 168 -7.96 23.80 -5.34
CA CYS A 168 -8.13 23.54 -6.77
C CYS A 168 -6.88 22.86 -7.33
N LEU A 169 -6.98 21.55 -7.59
CA LEU A 169 -5.89 20.70 -8.07
C LEU A 169 -6.35 19.95 -9.33
N PRO A 170 -6.48 20.65 -10.47
CA PRO A 170 -7.22 20.15 -11.63
C PRO A 170 -6.56 18.97 -12.36
N ASN A 171 -5.24 18.78 -12.18
CA ASN A 171 -4.46 17.73 -12.83
C ASN A 171 -4.01 16.62 -11.87
N LEU A 172 -4.44 16.67 -10.61
CA LEU A 172 -4.01 15.73 -9.59
C LEU A 172 -4.70 14.37 -9.77
N LYS A 173 -3.87 13.34 -10.00
CA LYS A 173 -4.29 11.96 -10.30
C LYS A 173 -4.06 11.02 -9.14
N THR A 174 -3.05 11.27 -8.32
CA THR A 174 -2.64 10.38 -7.24
C THR A 174 -2.45 11.16 -5.96
N ILE A 175 -3.10 10.70 -4.89
CA ILE A 175 -2.92 11.19 -3.53
C ILE A 175 -2.57 10.01 -2.64
N HIS A 176 -1.45 10.13 -1.92
CA HIS A 176 -1.02 9.18 -0.91
C HIS A 176 -0.80 9.89 0.41
N PHE A 177 -1.52 9.47 1.44
CA PHE A 177 -1.34 9.89 2.81
C PHE A 177 -0.86 8.72 3.66
N GLY A 178 0.33 8.82 4.23
CA GLY A 178 0.84 7.90 5.25
C GLY A 178 0.91 8.59 6.60
N CYS A 179 0.47 7.94 7.68
CA CYS A 179 0.59 8.45 9.05
C CYS A 179 0.09 9.90 9.26
N CYS A 180 -0.85 10.38 8.44
CA CYS A 180 -1.34 11.77 8.48
C CYS A 180 -2.52 11.91 9.45
N THR A 181 -2.64 13.09 10.06
CA THR A 181 -3.71 13.41 11.00
C THR A 181 -4.70 14.39 10.40
N PHE A 182 -5.98 14.01 10.38
CA PHE A 182 -7.09 14.84 9.93
C PHE A 182 -7.94 15.29 11.11
N TRP A 183 -8.11 16.60 11.26
CA TRP A 183 -8.82 17.23 12.38
C TRP A 183 -10.24 17.68 12.04
N ASP A 184 -10.63 17.59 10.77
CA ASP A 184 -11.94 18.03 10.29
C ASP A 184 -12.40 17.23 9.07
N SER A 185 -13.70 16.96 8.99
CA SER A 185 -14.31 16.20 7.89
C SER A 185 -14.29 16.94 6.56
N CYS A 186 -14.20 18.27 6.58
CA CYS A 186 -14.20 19.08 5.37
C CYS A 186 -12.90 18.92 4.58
N SER A 187 -11.77 18.66 5.23
CA SER A 187 -10.47 18.59 4.57
C SER A 187 -10.40 17.46 3.55
N VAL A 188 -10.80 16.26 3.96
CA VAL A 188 -10.87 15.07 3.10
C VAL A 188 -11.88 15.29 1.96
N LEU A 189 -13.08 15.79 2.29
CA LEU A 189 -14.13 16.06 1.30
C LEU A 189 -13.69 17.08 0.25
N ARG A 190 -12.97 18.14 0.65
CA ARG A 190 -12.46 19.17 -0.27
C ARG A 190 -11.42 18.61 -1.23
N LEU A 191 -10.51 17.76 -0.77
CA LEU A 191 -9.53 17.12 -1.66
C LEU A 191 -10.25 16.25 -2.69
N ILE A 192 -11.14 15.37 -2.23
CA ILE A 192 -11.80 14.40 -3.10
C ILE A 192 -12.74 15.09 -4.11
N SER A 193 -13.48 16.11 -3.68
CA SER A 193 -14.46 16.81 -4.55
C SER A 193 -13.84 17.77 -5.54
N ASN A 194 -12.70 18.41 -5.22
CA ASN A 194 -12.03 19.39 -6.10
C ASN A 194 -10.95 18.78 -7.00
N CYS A 195 -10.66 17.48 -6.87
CA CYS A 195 -9.72 16.75 -7.73
C CYS A 195 -10.50 15.85 -8.72
N HIS A 196 -10.99 16.45 -9.81
CA HIS A 196 -11.90 15.78 -10.76
C HIS A 196 -11.25 14.71 -11.66
N VAL A 197 -9.93 14.62 -11.67
CA VAL A 197 -9.17 13.63 -12.44
C VAL A 197 -8.42 12.64 -11.53
N LEU A 198 -8.77 12.61 -10.25
CA LEU A 198 -8.18 11.74 -9.24
C LEU A 198 -8.45 10.27 -9.60
N GLU A 199 -7.41 9.49 -9.83
CA GLU A 199 -7.48 8.07 -10.18
C GLU A 199 -7.11 7.17 -8.98
N ASN A 200 -6.18 7.61 -8.12
CA ASN A 200 -5.68 6.85 -6.97
C ASN A 200 -5.75 7.68 -5.68
N LEU A 201 -6.35 7.11 -4.63
CA LEU A 201 -6.44 7.70 -3.30
C LEU A 201 -6.07 6.66 -2.25
N GLU A 202 -5.07 6.98 -1.44
CA GLU A 202 -4.58 6.08 -0.39
C GLU A 202 -4.48 6.82 0.94
N PHE A 203 -5.05 6.21 1.98
CA PHE A 203 -4.84 6.56 3.37
C PHE A 203 -4.22 5.34 4.05
N ILE A 204 -3.00 5.50 4.57
CA ILE A 204 -2.23 4.46 5.26
C ILE A 204 -1.92 4.97 6.66
N CYS A 205 -2.30 4.23 7.70
CA CYS A 205 -2.09 4.56 9.11
C CYS A 205 -2.51 5.99 9.50
N CYS A 206 -3.52 6.56 8.83
CA CYS A 206 -3.97 7.94 9.09
C CYS A 206 -4.97 8.02 10.25
N ASP A 207 -4.87 9.09 11.03
CA ASP A 207 -5.77 9.40 12.15
C ASP A 207 -6.87 10.38 11.73
N PHE A 208 -8.09 10.16 12.23
CA PHE A 208 -9.27 10.96 11.91
C PHE A 208 -9.98 11.37 13.20
N PHE A 209 -9.75 12.61 13.61
CA PHE A 209 -10.36 13.21 14.81
C PHE A 209 -11.58 14.05 14.45
N TYR A 210 -12.62 13.95 15.26
CA TYR A 210 -13.88 14.70 15.13
C TYR A 210 -14.62 14.47 13.79
N ILE A 211 -14.40 13.31 13.17
CA ILE A 211 -15.02 12.90 11.91
C ILE A 211 -15.89 11.69 12.22
N SER A 212 -17.21 11.82 12.18
CA SER A 212 -18.14 10.71 12.46
C SER A 212 -18.37 9.79 11.26
N GLU A 213 -18.22 10.33 10.04
CA GLU A 213 -18.46 9.61 8.79
C GLU A 213 -17.37 9.93 7.75
N LEU A 214 -16.78 8.90 7.17
CA LEU A 214 -15.86 9.01 6.05
C LEU A 214 -16.63 8.80 4.74
N ASN A 215 -16.90 9.89 4.02
CA ASN A 215 -17.66 9.86 2.76
C ASN A 215 -16.74 10.14 1.57
N ILE A 216 -16.57 9.15 0.69
CA ILE A 216 -15.71 9.20 -0.49
C ILE A 216 -16.60 9.17 -1.73
N ARG A 217 -16.67 10.31 -2.43
CA ARG A 217 -17.45 10.44 -3.68
C ARG A 217 -16.61 11.05 -4.78
N ASN A 218 -16.27 10.25 -5.79
CA ASN A 218 -15.46 10.71 -6.91
C ASN A 218 -15.66 9.81 -8.14
N LEU A 219 -15.99 10.41 -9.30
CA LEU A 219 -16.30 9.68 -10.52
C LEU A 219 -15.07 9.22 -11.30
N SER A 220 -13.88 9.80 -11.08
CA SER A 220 -12.65 9.40 -11.77
C SER A 220 -11.85 8.36 -11.00
N LEU A 221 -12.17 8.13 -9.73
CA LEU A 221 -11.40 7.25 -8.85
C LEU A 221 -11.49 5.79 -9.29
N LYS A 222 -10.33 5.16 -9.43
CA LYS A 222 -10.15 3.75 -9.85
C LYS A 222 -9.52 2.89 -8.76
N TRP A 223 -8.70 3.49 -7.91
CA TRP A 223 -7.95 2.80 -6.87
C TRP A 223 -8.16 3.50 -5.52
N LEU A 224 -8.63 2.75 -4.54
CA LEU A 224 -8.87 3.24 -3.19
C LEU A 224 -8.23 2.31 -2.16
N VAL A 225 -7.39 2.87 -1.30
CA VAL A 225 -6.79 2.17 -0.16
C VAL A 225 -7.17 2.88 1.12
N LEU A 226 -7.82 2.16 2.01
CA LEU A 226 -8.12 2.54 3.38
C LEU A 226 -7.39 1.54 4.29
N ASP A 227 -6.13 1.81 4.59
CA ASP A 227 -5.28 0.94 5.40
C ASP A 227 -5.03 1.60 6.75
N PHE A 228 -5.66 1.11 7.80
CA PHE A 228 -5.57 1.69 9.14
C PHE A 228 -5.00 0.71 10.16
N ALA A 229 -4.27 -0.31 9.70
CA ALA A 229 -3.52 -1.18 10.59
C ALA A 229 -2.49 -0.37 11.40
N ALA A 230 -2.45 -0.59 12.71
CA ALA A 230 -1.45 0.03 13.57
C ALA A 230 -0.10 -0.69 13.37
N MET A 231 0.88 -0.03 12.74
CA MET A 231 2.22 -0.61 12.53
C MET A 231 3.04 -0.81 13.82
N TYR A 232 2.52 -0.40 15.00
CA TYR A 232 3.25 -0.49 16.27
C TYR A 232 2.34 -0.85 17.46
N VAL A 233 2.78 -1.85 18.23
CA VAL A 233 2.23 -2.23 19.53
C VAL A 233 2.43 -1.06 20.52
N GLY A 234 1.47 -0.14 20.58
CA GLY A 234 1.48 0.96 21.56
C GLY A 234 0.68 2.21 21.19
N SER A 235 0.44 2.46 19.91
CA SER A 235 -0.40 3.57 19.43
C SER A 235 -1.55 2.99 18.59
N GLN A 236 -2.76 2.96 19.14
CA GLN A 236 -3.95 2.73 18.33
C GLN A 236 -4.14 3.96 17.46
N SER A 237 -4.27 3.79 16.14
CA SER A 237 -4.72 4.89 15.28
C SER A 237 -6.09 5.36 15.78
N HIS A 238 -6.22 6.65 16.05
CA HIS A 238 -7.43 7.24 16.58
C HIS A 238 -8.39 7.57 15.43
N ARG A 239 -9.53 6.88 15.42
CA ARG A 239 -10.56 7.05 14.40
C ARG A 239 -11.90 7.25 15.07
N ASP A 240 -12.41 8.48 14.97
CA ASP A 240 -13.72 8.84 15.50
C ASP A 240 -14.87 8.46 14.54
N PHE A 241 -14.56 7.98 13.33
CA PHE A 241 -15.60 7.63 12.36
C PHE A 241 -16.15 6.23 12.61
N ASN A 242 -17.46 6.12 12.53
CA ASN A 242 -18.19 4.87 12.72
C ASN A 242 -18.94 4.45 11.45
N VAL A 243 -18.89 5.26 10.39
CA VAL A 243 -19.56 4.98 9.12
C VAL A 243 -18.65 5.30 7.96
N ILE A 244 -18.60 4.40 6.98
CA ILE A 244 -17.88 4.58 5.71
C ILE A 244 -18.87 4.58 4.56
N GLY A 245 -18.91 5.69 3.80
CA GLY A 245 -19.72 5.83 2.59
C GLY A 245 -18.82 5.92 1.35
N ILE A 246 -18.99 5.03 0.38
CA ILE A 246 -18.23 5.03 -0.88
C ILE A 246 -19.23 5.06 -2.04
N ASP A 247 -19.10 6.10 -2.85
CA ASP A 247 -19.89 6.34 -4.07
C ASP A 247 -18.93 6.71 -5.21
N THR A 248 -18.31 5.68 -5.77
CA THR A 248 -17.24 5.77 -6.77
C THR A 248 -17.48 4.70 -7.84
N PRO A 249 -18.35 4.96 -8.83
CA PRO A 249 -18.85 3.92 -9.75
C PRO A 249 -17.81 3.33 -10.69
N ASN A 250 -16.68 4.02 -10.89
CA ASN A 250 -15.56 3.59 -11.73
C ASN A 250 -14.40 2.96 -10.92
N LEU A 251 -14.62 2.66 -9.63
CA LEU A 251 -13.61 2.03 -8.78
C LEU A 251 -13.36 0.61 -9.26
N VAL A 252 -12.09 0.26 -9.50
CA VAL A 252 -11.62 -1.03 -10.00
C VAL A 252 -10.97 -1.85 -8.89
N TYR A 253 -10.28 -1.18 -7.97
CA TYR A 253 -9.60 -1.79 -6.84
C TYR A 253 -9.98 -1.10 -5.52
N PHE A 254 -10.26 -1.91 -4.51
CA PHE A 254 -10.54 -1.45 -3.16
C PHE A 254 -9.75 -2.26 -2.14
N LYS A 255 -8.94 -1.59 -1.31
CA LYS A 255 -8.31 -2.18 -0.13
C LYS A 255 -8.89 -1.58 1.15
N TYR A 256 -9.23 -2.42 2.10
CA TYR A 256 -9.67 -2.04 3.44
C TYR A 256 -8.93 -2.87 4.48
N VAL A 257 -8.20 -2.21 5.38
CA VAL A 257 -7.49 -2.85 6.50
C VAL A 257 -7.89 -2.17 7.78
N ASP A 258 -8.82 -2.75 8.53
CA ASP A 258 -9.25 -2.18 9.80
C ASP A 258 -10.20 -3.06 10.63
N ALA A 259 -10.45 -2.68 11.89
CA ALA A 259 -11.64 -3.10 12.62
C ALA A 259 -12.94 -2.71 11.87
N THR A 260 -14.01 -3.47 12.05
CA THR A 260 -15.28 -3.18 11.37
C THR A 260 -15.96 -1.94 11.94
N VAL A 261 -16.44 -1.05 11.07
CA VAL A 261 -17.24 0.11 11.47
C VAL A 261 -18.74 -0.23 11.63
N GLU A 262 -19.50 0.65 12.29
CA GLU A 262 -20.93 0.44 12.55
C GLU A 262 -21.77 0.37 11.27
N GLY A 263 -21.37 1.10 10.22
CA GLY A 263 -22.12 1.14 8.96
C GLY A 263 -21.25 1.29 7.72
N TYR A 264 -21.63 0.56 6.67
CA TYR A 264 -21.06 0.69 5.33
C TYR A 264 -22.16 1.11 4.34
N THR A 265 -21.92 2.19 3.60
CA THR A 265 -22.77 2.63 2.49
C THR A 265 -21.98 2.56 1.20
N LEU A 266 -21.90 1.36 0.61
CA LEU A 266 -21.16 1.09 -0.63
C LEU A 266 -22.15 1.11 -1.80
N SER A 267 -22.24 2.22 -2.52
CA SER A 267 -23.21 2.41 -3.61
C SER A 267 -22.54 2.26 -4.97
N ASP A 268 -23.21 1.54 -5.88
CA ASP A 268 -22.87 1.46 -7.31
C ASP A 268 -21.43 0.97 -7.65
N MET A 269 -20.93 -0.03 -6.89
CA MET A 269 -19.59 -0.65 -7.06
C MET A 269 -19.50 -1.61 -8.27
N LYS A 270 -20.15 -1.29 -9.39
CA LYS A 270 -20.27 -2.19 -10.56
C LYS A 270 -18.96 -2.46 -11.29
N SER A 271 -18.04 -1.51 -11.26
CA SER A 271 -16.73 -1.61 -11.92
C SER A 271 -15.68 -2.29 -11.04
N LEU A 272 -16.02 -2.65 -9.80
CA LEU A 272 -15.06 -3.20 -8.85
C LEU A 272 -14.67 -4.62 -9.27
N GLU A 273 -13.41 -4.79 -9.66
CA GLU A 273 -12.87 -6.06 -10.13
C GLU A 273 -12.14 -6.80 -9.02
N LYS A 274 -11.41 -6.08 -8.16
CA LYS A 274 -10.59 -6.65 -7.09
C LYS A 274 -10.82 -5.96 -5.76
N ALA A 275 -10.95 -6.75 -4.70
CA ALA A 275 -10.98 -6.28 -3.32
C ALA A 275 -9.93 -6.99 -2.47
N ASP A 276 -9.27 -6.24 -1.59
CA ASP A 276 -8.35 -6.77 -0.56
C ASP A 276 -8.85 -6.30 0.81
N ILE A 277 -9.42 -7.22 1.58
CA ILE A 277 -10.14 -6.93 2.83
C ILE A 277 -9.43 -7.63 3.97
N GLU A 278 -8.93 -6.86 4.92
CA GLU A 278 -8.33 -7.33 6.16
C GLU A 278 -9.08 -6.70 7.33
N ILE A 279 -9.77 -7.55 8.10
CA ILE A 279 -10.62 -7.07 9.19
C ILE A 279 -10.34 -7.80 10.50
N THR A 280 -10.27 -7.02 11.58
CA THR A 280 -10.18 -7.55 12.94
C THR A 280 -11.57 -7.51 13.60
N LEU A 281 -12.02 -8.65 14.12
CA LEU A 281 -13.30 -8.81 14.80
C LEU A 281 -13.08 -8.86 16.30
N LEU A 282 -13.66 -7.91 17.03
CA LEU A 282 -13.43 -7.72 18.47
C LEU A 282 -14.59 -8.28 19.30
N ASN A 283 -15.80 -8.33 18.72
CA ASN A 283 -17.01 -8.80 19.39
C ASN A 283 -18.03 -9.38 18.39
N SER A 284 -19.11 -9.99 18.89
CA SER A 284 -20.09 -10.68 18.04
C SER A 284 -20.91 -9.78 17.11
N VAL A 285 -20.98 -8.46 17.35
CA VAL A 285 -21.67 -7.52 16.45
C VAL A 285 -20.85 -7.27 15.19
N ASP A 286 -19.53 -7.49 15.25
CA ASP A 286 -18.61 -7.25 14.13
C ASP A 286 -18.88 -8.22 12.95
N TYR A 287 -19.55 -9.35 13.15
CA TYR A 287 -19.98 -10.24 12.05
C TYR A 287 -21.02 -9.61 11.14
N GLU A 288 -22.03 -8.97 11.72
CA GLU A 288 -23.06 -8.31 10.92
C GLU A 288 -22.43 -7.16 10.11
N ARG A 289 -21.48 -6.44 10.73
CA ARG A 289 -20.73 -5.36 10.10
C ARG A 289 -19.83 -5.87 8.97
N ALA A 290 -19.07 -6.93 9.20
CA ALA A 290 -18.26 -7.60 8.17
C ALA A 290 -19.12 -8.10 7.01
N THR A 291 -20.26 -8.72 7.31
CA THR A 291 -21.23 -9.17 6.30
C THR A 291 -21.75 -8.00 5.47
N ASN A 292 -22.03 -6.86 6.08
CA ASN A 292 -22.47 -5.66 5.37
C ASN A 292 -21.38 -5.08 4.45
N LEU A 293 -20.11 -5.12 4.86
CA LEU A 293 -18.97 -4.79 4.00
C LEU A 293 -18.90 -5.73 2.79
N LEU A 294 -18.95 -7.05 3.02
CA LEU A 294 -18.91 -8.07 1.97
C LEU A 294 -20.10 -7.95 0.99
N LYS A 295 -21.30 -7.63 1.50
CA LYS A 295 -22.49 -7.33 0.68
C LYS A 295 -22.28 -6.15 -0.26
N GLY A 296 -21.43 -5.19 0.08
CA GLY A 296 -21.15 -4.04 -0.79
C GLY A 296 -20.16 -4.36 -1.92
N ILE A 297 -19.35 -5.41 -1.79
CA ILE A 297 -18.29 -5.78 -2.74
C ILE A 297 -18.55 -7.11 -3.48
N PHE A 298 -19.75 -7.68 -3.36
CA PHE A 298 -20.08 -9.03 -3.86
C PHE A 298 -19.85 -9.27 -5.37
N ASN A 299 -19.69 -8.22 -6.17
CA ASN A 299 -19.51 -8.31 -7.63
C ASN A 299 -18.05 -8.53 -8.08
N VAL A 300 -17.08 -8.55 -7.16
CA VAL A 300 -15.66 -8.69 -7.52
C VAL A 300 -15.32 -10.02 -8.20
N GLN A 301 -14.26 -10.01 -9.00
CA GLN A 301 -13.69 -11.18 -9.66
C GLN A 301 -12.55 -11.80 -8.85
N CYS A 302 -11.82 -10.97 -8.10
CA CYS A 302 -10.72 -11.37 -7.23
C CYS A 302 -10.96 -10.80 -5.82
N LEU A 303 -10.93 -11.67 -4.81
CA LEU A 303 -11.07 -11.28 -3.41
C LEU A 303 -9.89 -11.83 -2.61
N CYS A 304 -9.13 -10.94 -1.99
CA CYS A 304 -8.23 -11.31 -0.91
C CYS A 304 -8.92 -10.99 0.43
N LEU A 305 -8.94 -11.95 1.34
CA LEU A 305 -9.65 -11.85 2.61
C LEU A 305 -8.75 -12.32 3.76
N THR A 306 -8.59 -11.46 4.76
CA THR A 306 -7.94 -11.75 6.03
C THR A 306 -8.93 -11.42 7.14
N ILE A 307 -9.24 -12.38 8.02
CA ILE A 307 -10.13 -12.15 9.16
C ILE A 307 -9.40 -12.55 10.43
N GLU A 308 -9.12 -11.57 11.28
CA GLU A 308 -8.55 -11.80 12.61
C GLU A 308 -9.69 -11.79 13.64
N ASP A 309 -10.16 -12.97 14.04
CA ASP A 309 -11.21 -13.10 15.05
C ASP A 309 -10.63 -13.20 16.47
N CYS A 310 -10.48 -12.05 17.14
CA CYS A 310 -10.07 -12.01 18.55
C CYS A 310 -11.16 -12.53 19.51
N SER A 311 -12.40 -12.67 19.04
CA SER A 311 -13.56 -13.03 19.87
C SER A 311 -13.88 -14.54 19.87
N LYS A 312 -13.28 -15.31 18.94
CA LYS A 312 -13.55 -16.74 18.71
C LYS A 312 -15.03 -17.05 18.48
N THR A 313 -15.76 -16.16 17.81
CA THR A 313 -17.20 -16.31 17.59
C THR A 313 -17.60 -16.42 16.11
N PHE A 314 -16.66 -16.35 15.15
CA PHE A 314 -16.93 -16.33 13.70
C PHE A 314 -17.62 -17.59 13.23
N PHE A 315 -17.33 -18.71 13.89
CA PHE A 315 -17.80 -20.04 13.54
C PHE A 315 -19.15 -20.43 14.17
N LEU A 316 -19.95 -19.47 14.64
CA LEU A 316 -21.22 -19.75 15.33
C LEU A 316 -22.49 -19.34 14.57
N THR A 317 -22.37 -18.64 13.45
CA THR A 317 -23.55 -18.15 12.71
C THR A 317 -23.40 -18.37 11.20
N PRO A 318 -24.36 -19.08 10.57
CA PRO A 318 -24.43 -19.16 9.12
C PRO A 318 -24.49 -17.76 8.51
N LEU A 319 -23.82 -17.56 7.39
CA LEU A 319 -23.91 -16.34 6.57
C LEU A 319 -25.33 -16.20 5.99
N GLU A 320 -26.29 -15.78 6.83
CA GLU A 320 -27.64 -15.40 6.43
C GLU A 320 -27.73 -13.86 6.33
N PRO A 321 -28.25 -13.30 5.22
CA PRO A 321 -28.63 -13.95 3.96
C PRO A 321 -27.41 -14.41 3.16
N VAL A 322 -27.63 -15.42 2.30
CA VAL A 322 -26.62 -16.02 1.41
C VAL A 322 -25.94 -14.92 0.58
N LEU A 323 -24.70 -14.59 0.93
CA LEU A 323 -23.82 -13.85 0.06
C LEU A 323 -23.50 -14.75 -1.14
N GLU A 324 -23.90 -14.37 -2.35
CA GLU A 324 -23.53 -15.10 -3.56
C GLU A 324 -22.56 -14.27 -4.39
N PHE A 325 -21.28 -14.62 -4.31
CA PHE A 325 -20.19 -14.08 -5.12
C PHE A 325 -20.19 -14.75 -6.49
N ASN A 326 -21.20 -14.46 -7.30
CA ASN A 326 -21.41 -15.09 -8.60
C ASN A 326 -20.30 -14.77 -9.62
N ASN A 327 -19.63 -13.62 -9.48
CA ASN A 327 -18.55 -13.21 -10.39
C ASN A 327 -17.16 -13.60 -9.91
N LEU A 328 -17.03 -14.12 -8.68
CA LEU A 328 -15.74 -14.41 -8.08
C LEU A 328 -15.09 -15.62 -8.75
N VAL A 329 -13.89 -15.40 -9.27
CA VAL A 329 -13.09 -16.40 -9.98
C VAL A 329 -11.84 -16.77 -9.18
N ASP A 330 -11.31 -15.83 -8.41
CA ASP A 330 -10.10 -15.97 -7.61
C ASP A 330 -10.32 -15.54 -6.16
N LEU A 331 -10.00 -16.43 -5.22
CA LEU A 331 -10.16 -16.21 -3.79
C LEU A 331 -8.85 -16.53 -3.08
N VAL A 332 -8.33 -15.56 -2.35
CA VAL A 332 -7.18 -15.70 -1.47
C VAL A 332 -7.67 -15.48 -0.05
N ILE A 333 -7.45 -16.47 0.82
CA ILE A 333 -7.71 -16.34 2.25
C ILE A 333 -6.37 -16.34 2.96
N ARG A 334 -6.03 -15.24 3.63
CA ARG A 334 -4.80 -15.09 4.42
C ARG A 334 -5.07 -15.20 5.91
N ASN A 335 -4.02 -15.48 6.65
CA ASN A 335 -4.08 -15.79 8.07
C ASN A 335 -5.19 -16.79 8.38
N PHE A 336 -5.28 -17.85 7.57
CA PHE A 336 -6.22 -18.93 7.79
C PHE A 336 -5.87 -19.59 9.12
N ASP A 337 -6.63 -19.26 10.15
CA ASP A 337 -6.62 -19.96 11.43
C ASP A 337 -7.65 -21.09 11.38
N ASN A 338 -7.22 -22.28 11.76
CA ASN A 338 -8.07 -23.46 11.84
C ASN A 338 -8.64 -23.68 13.25
N ASP A 339 -8.55 -22.68 14.14
CA ASP A 339 -9.26 -22.63 15.45
C ASP A 339 -10.81 -22.62 15.31
N ASP A 340 -11.34 -23.01 14.15
CA ASP A 340 -12.74 -23.40 14.00
C ASP A 340 -12.98 -24.69 14.78
N TRP A 341 -13.95 -24.63 15.70
CA TRP A 341 -14.34 -25.78 16.50
C TRP A 341 -14.94 -26.93 15.67
N GLU A 342 -15.41 -26.68 14.44
CA GLU A 342 -15.85 -27.73 13.50
C GLU A 342 -14.91 -27.97 12.31
N GLY A 343 -14.05 -27.00 11.97
CA GLY A 343 -13.16 -27.03 10.79
C GLY A 343 -13.88 -26.87 9.45
N THR A 344 -15.16 -26.52 9.42
CA THR A 344 -16.05 -26.61 8.24
C THR A 344 -16.30 -25.27 7.54
N TRP A 345 -15.99 -24.14 8.17
CA TRP A 345 -16.35 -22.80 7.69
C TRP A 345 -15.89 -22.52 6.25
N ILE A 346 -14.72 -23.01 5.86
CA ILE A 346 -14.19 -22.80 4.51
C ILE A 346 -15.09 -23.45 3.46
N VAL A 347 -15.65 -24.62 3.78
CA VAL A 347 -16.58 -25.32 2.89
C VAL A 347 -17.91 -24.55 2.82
N GLU A 348 -18.37 -24.01 3.94
CA GLU A 348 -19.55 -23.13 3.97
C GLU A 348 -19.34 -21.87 3.13
N TYR A 349 -18.19 -21.21 3.23
CA TYR A 349 -17.85 -20.05 2.42
C TYR A 349 -17.74 -20.41 0.92
N LEU A 350 -17.24 -21.59 0.57
CA LEU A 350 -17.21 -22.05 -0.82
C LEU A 350 -18.61 -22.23 -1.42
N HIS A 351 -19.65 -22.46 -0.61
CA HIS A 351 -21.03 -22.45 -1.12
C HIS A 351 -21.46 -21.06 -1.63
N CYS A 352 -20.87 -19.98 -1.11
CA CYS A 352 -21.10 -18.61 -1.54
C CYS A 352 -20.38 -18.24 -2.85
N THR A 353 -19.47 -19.08 -3.37
CA THR A 353 -18.56 -18.73 -4.48
C THR A 353 -18.70 -19.71 -5.66
N PRO A 354 -19.89 -19.85 -6.27
CA PRO A 354 -20.20 -20.98 -7.16
C PRO A 354 -19.33 -21.10 -8.40
N ASN A 355 -18.71 -20.02 -8.87
CA ASN A 355 -17.91 -19.95 -10.11
C ASN A 355 -16.39 -19.87 -9.87
N LEU A 356 -15.94 -20.10 -8.63
CA LEU A 356 -14.54 -20.01 -8.24
C LEU A 356 -13.66 -20.99 -9.04
N LYS A 357 -12.51 -20.51 -9.53
CA LYS A 357 -11.53 -21.30 -10.30
C LYS A 357 -10.21 -21.49 -9.56
N THR A 358 -9.78 -20.49 -8.81
CA THR A 358 -8.54 -20.51 -8.04
C THR A 358 -8.84 -20.24 -6.58
N LEU A 359 -8.29 -21.07 -5.70
CA LEU A 359 -8.39 -20.94 -4.24
C LEU A 359 -6.99 -20.94 -3.65
N THR A 360 -6.62 -19.90 -2.94
CA THR A 360 -5.35 -19.81 -2.21
C THR A 360 -5.64 -19.71 -0.71
N LEU A 361 -5.01 -20.59 0.07
CA LEU A 361 -5.10 -20.61 1.53
C LEU A 361 -3.70 -20.36 2.12
N GLU A 362 -3.50 -19.21 2.74
CA GLU A 362 -2.26 -18.85 3.43
C GLU A 362 -2.45 -19.01 4.95
N LEU A 363 -1.77 -20.00 5.52
CA LEU A 363 -1.91 -20.45 6.91
C LEU A 363 -1.07 -19.62 7.87
N VAL A 364 -1.54 -19.47 9.12
CA VAL A 364 -0.79 -18.78 10.18
C VAL A 364 0.38 -19.64 10.67
N MET A 365 1.57 -19.05 10.82
CA MET A 365 2.76 -19.74 11.32
C MET A 365 2.75 -20.01 12.84
N GLU A 366 1.74 -19.56 13.58
CA GLU A 366 1.65 -19.67 15.04
C GLU A 366 0.87 -20.91 15.51
N ARG A 367 1.02 -21.25 16.80
CA ARG A 367 0.53 -22.50 17.40
C ARG A 367 -0.98 -22.44 17.65
N THR A 368 -1.77 -23.17 16.87
CA THR A 368 -3.15 -23.50 17.25
C THR A 368 -3.31 -25.02 17.33
N SER A 369 -3.72 -25.51 18.49
CA SER A 369 -4.12 -26.91 18.68
C SER A 369 -5.55 -27.05 18.14
N ALA A 370 -5.70 -26.93 16.82
CA ALA A 370 -6.98 -27.07 16.17
C ALA A 370 -7.39 -28.55 16.15
N GLU A 371 -8.61 -28.83 16.61
CA GLU A 371 -9.26 -30.11 16.31
C GLU A 371 -9.60 -30.10 14.81
N GLY A 372 -9.39 -31.20 14.08
CA GLY A 372 -9.69 -31.25 12.65
C GLY A 372 -11.16 -31.17 12.29
N PHE A 373 -11.54 -31.66 11.10
CA PHE A 373 -12.96 -31.73 10.78
C PHE A 373 -13.62 -32.64 11.81
N ARG A 374 -14.41 -32.07 12.72
CA ARG A 374 -15.20 -32.89 13.65
C ARG A 374 -16.14 -33.82 12.88
N SER A 375 -16.62 -33.35 11.72
CA SER A 375 -17.26 -34.18 10.70
C SER A 375 -17.07 -33.58 9.30
N LEU A 376 -16.80 -34.43 8.31
CA LEU A 376 -16.69 -33.98 6.91
C LEU A 376 -18.04 -33.48 6.39
N PRO A 377 -18.11 -32.27 5.80
CA PRO A 377 -19.34 -31.73 5.24
C PRO A 377 -19.96 -32.67 4.19
N THR A 378 -21.26 -32.93 4.33
CA THR A 378 -21.98 -33.83 3.40
C THR A 378 -22.37 -33.12 2.10
N THR A 379 -22.66 -31.82 2.17
CA THR A 379 -22.90 -30.98 1.01
C THR A 379 -21.57 -30.53 0.41
N VAL A 380 -21.49 -30.56 -0.92
CA VAL A 380 -20.28 -30.22 -1.65
C VAL A 380 -20.54 -28.92 -2.43
N PRO A 381 -19.68 -27.90 -2.29
CA PRO A 381 -19.80 -26.66 -3.04
C PRO A 381 -19.76 -26.87 -4.56
N LEU A 382 -20.56 -26.09 -5.30
CA LEU A 382 -20.63 -26.18 -6.76
C LEU A 382 -19.28 -25.86 -7.42
N CYS A 383 -18.56 -24.87 -6.89
CA CYS A 383 -17.25 -24.51 -7.39
C CYS A 383 -16.26 -25.66 -7.26
N LEU A 384 -16.25 -26.35 -6.11
CA LEU A 384 -15.40 -27.50 -5.88
C LEU A 384 -15.74 -28.63 -6.87
N LEU A 385 -17.03 -28.90 -7.13
CA LEU A 385 -17.42 -29.94 -8.08
C LEU A 385 -17.03 -29.64 -9.52
N PHE A 386 -17.22 -28.41 -10.00
CA PHE A 386 -17.28 -28.11 -11.44
C PHE A 386 -16.32 -27.03 -11.95
N HIS A 387 -15.73 -26.20 -11.08
CA HIS A 387 -15.05 -24.97 -11.53
C HIS A 387 -13.62 -24.80 -11.00
N ILE A 388 -13.30 -25.28 -9.80
CA ILE A 388 -11.96 -25.12 -9.20
C ILE A 388 -10.92 -25.92 -10.00
N LYS A 389 -9.96 -25.20 -10.56
CA LYS A 389 -8.84 -25.72 -11.35
C LYS A 389 -7.53 -25.73 -10.59
N GLU A 390 -7.34 -24.78 -9.68
CA GLU A 390 -6.12 -24.66 -8.90
C GLU A 390 -6.45 -24.39 -7.43
N ILE A 391 -5.79 -25.14 -6.56
CA ILE A 391 -5.78 -24.90 -5.12
C ILE A 391 -4.32 -24.70 -4.72
N GLU A 392 -4.04 -23.63 -4.01
CA GLU A 392 -2.72 -23.32 -3.46
C GLU A 392 -2.81 -23.22 -1.94
N ILE A 393 -1.87 -23.87 -1.25
CA ILE A 393 -1.78 -23.89 0.21
C ILE A 393 -0.38 -23.43 0.60
N ILE A 394 -0.29 -22.31 1.30
CA ILE A 394 0.96 -21.67 1.71
C ILE A 394 1.11 -21.85 3.23
N TYR A 395 2.32 -22.20 3.68
CA TYR A 395 2.67 -22.50 5.08
C TYR A 395 2.02 -23.77 5.64
N PHE A 396 2.02 -24.85 4.84
CA PHE A 396 1.45 -26.14 5.25
C PHE A 396 2.21 -26.75 6.44
N ASP A 397 1.51 -27.06 7.53
CA ASP A 397 2.10 -27.58 8.77
C ASP A 397 2.09 -29.11 8.90
N GLY A 398 1.30 -29.81 8.07
CA GLY A 398 1.22 -31.27 8.06
C GLY A 398 0.41 -31.88 9.20
N GLU A 399 -0.47 -31.09 9.82
CA GLU A 399 -1.40 -31.57 10.85
C GLU A 399 -2.56 -32.41 10.25
N GLU A 400 -3.17 -33.28 11.06
CA GLU A 400 -4.19 -34.24 10.59
C GLU A 400 -5.42 -33.55 9.99
N ASN A 401 -5.85 -32.45 10.59
CA ASN A 401 -6.93 -31.59 10.11
C ASN A 401 -6.71 -31.07 8.67
N MET A 402 -5.47 -30.72 8.34
CA MET A 402 -5.07 -30.22 7.03
C MET A 402 -5.07 -31.35 6.00
N PHE A 403 -4.65 -32.55 6.39
CA PHE A 403 -4.79 -33.74 5.55
C PHE A 403 -6.24 -34.09 5.26
N GLU A 404 -7.14 -33.98 6.25
CA GLU A 404 -8.57 -34.17 6.05
C GLU A 404 -9.15 -33.16 5.06
N MET A 405 -8.75 -31.89 5.14
CA MET A 405 -9.17 -30.84 4.20
C MET A 405 -8.71 -31.13 2.77
N ILE A 406 -7.43 -31.43 2.59
CA ILE A 406 -6.87 -31.76 1.28
C ILE A 406 -7.55 -33.02 0.73
N SER A 407 -7.75 -34.03 1.57
CA SER A 407 -8.45 -35.26 1.19
C SER A 407 -9.87 -34.97 0.72
N TYR A 408 -10.61 -34.11 1.43
CA TYR A 408 -11.93 -33.65 1.01
C TYR A 408 -11.87 -32.94 -0.35
N PHE A 409 -10.98 -31.96 -0.53
CA PHE A 409 -10.84 -31.27 -1.81
C PHE A 409 -10.49 -32.22 -2.95
N LEU A 410 -9.48 -33.08 -2.79
CA LEU A 410 -9.06 -34.04 -3.82
C LEU A 410 -10.16 -35.07 -4.16
N LYS A 411 -10.94 -35.48 -3.16
CA LYS A 411 -12.06 -36.42 -3.34
C LYS A 411 -13.23 -35.80 -4.10
N HIS A 412 -13.46 -34.50 -3.95
CA HIS A 412 -14.64 -33.84 -4.51
C HIS A 412 -14.36 -33.05 -5.79
N ALA A 413 -13.16 -32.47 -5.92
CA ALA A 413 -12.76 -31.63 -7.03
C ALA A 413 -12.51 -32.41 -8.32
N SER A 414 -13.51 -32.43 -9.20
CA SER A 414 -13.49 -33.29 -10.39
C SER A 414 -12.72 -32.71 -11.58
N VAL A 415 -12.58 -31.39 -11.63
CA VAL A 415 -11.89 -30.65 -12.70
C VAL A 415 -10.54 -30.07 -12.27
N LEU A 416 -10.09 -30.34 -11.04
CA LEU A 416 -8.83 -29.84 -10.49
C LEU A 416 -7.64 -30.21 -11.38
N GLU A 417 -6.85 -29.23 -11.78
CA GLU A 417 -5.68 -29.36 -12.65
C GLU A 417 -4.39 -29.33 -11.81
N LYS A 418 -4.36 -28.52 -10.73
CA LYS A 418 -3.16 -28.31 -9.92
C LYS A 418 -3.49 -28.14 -8.43
N LEU A 419 -2.73 -28.82 -7.57
CA LEU A 419 -2.68 -28.55 -6.13
C LEU A 419 -1.24 -28.14 -5.80
N VAL A 420 -1.04 -26.92 -5.31
CA VAL A 420 0.27 -26.40 -4.91
C VAL A 420 0.37 -26.37 -3.39
N ILE A 421 1.48 -26.87 -2.88
CA ILE A 421 1.83 -26.75 -1.46
C ILE A 421 3.17 -26.02 -1.38
N GLU A 422 3.19 -24.89 -0.68
CA GLU A 422 4.38 -24.08 -0.44
C GLU A 422 4.75 -24.03 1.04
N ASN A 423 6.04 -23.80 1.32
CA ASN A 423 6.57 -23.55 2.66
C ASN A 423 6.13 -24.59 3.72
N ILE A 424 6.42 -25.86 3.48
CA ILE A 424 6.13 -26.95 4.44
C ILE A 424 6.93 -26.73 5.73
N GLY A 425 6.22 -26.41 6.82
CA GLY A 425 6.80 -26.12 8.13
C GLY A 425 7.29 -27.39 8.84
N PRO A 426 8.43 -27.36 9.55
CA PRO A 426 8.93 -28.52 10.28
C PRO A 426 8.31 -28.53 11.68
N ARG A 427 7.07 -29.03 11.84
CA ARG A 427 6.43 -29.04 13.16
C ARG A 427 6.65 -30.35 13.93
N GLU A 428 6.49 -31.53 13.30
CA GLU A 428 6.81 -32.82 13.96
C GLU A 428 7.25 -33.95 13.00
N LYS A 429 6.72 -33.95 11.77
CA LYS A 429 7.07 -34.92 10.72
C LYS A 429 8.22 -34.40 9.84
N GLU A 430 9.04 -35.30 9.32
CA GLU A 430 10.03 -34.94 8.31
C GLU A 430 9.32 -34.40 7.05
N LYS A 431 9.82 -33.31 6.46
CA LYS A 431 9.22 -32.71 5.24
C LYS A 431 8.95 -33.76 4.14
N SER A 432 9.83 -34.76 4.00
CA SER A 432 9.68 -35.89 3.08
C SER A 432 8.45 -36.75 3.37
N THR A 433 8.19 -37.10 4.64
CA THR A 433 7.05 -37.96 5.00
C THR A 433 5.72 -37.24 4.75
N VAL A 434 5.66 -35.94 5.05
CA VAL A 434 4.49 -35.10 4.76
C VAL A 434 4.19 -35.08 3.26
N ILE A 435 5.22 -34.89 2.42
CA ILE A 435 5.07 -34.91 0.95
C ILE A 435 4.57 -36.27 0.46
N GLU A 436 5.16 -37.37 0.94
CA GLU A 436 4.75 -38.73 0.55
C GLU A 436 3.27 -38.99 0.90
N GLU A 437 2.85 -38.56 2.09
CA GLU A 437 1.48 -38.73 2.58
C GLU A 437 0.49 -37.94 1.71
N VAL A 438 0.78 -36.67 1.37
CA VAL A 438 -0.05 -35.86 0.46
C VAL A 438 -0.13 -36.51 -0.93
N LEU A 439 1.00 -36.98 -1.47
CA LEU A 439 1.05 -37.59 -2.79
C LEU A 439 0.26 -38.91 -2.87
N SER A 440 0.09 -39.59 -1.73
CA SER A 440 -0.67 -40.84 -1.62
C SER A 440 -2.19 -40.64 -1.59
N LEU A 441 -2.68 -39.42 -1.36
CA LEU A 441 -4.11 -39.15 -1.23
C LEU A 441 -4.88 -39.45 -2.53
N PRO A 442 -6.10 -40.03 -2.43
CA PRO A 442 -6.90 -40.36 -3.59
C PRO A 442 -7.43 -39.10 -4.28
N LYS A 443 -7.30 -39.04 -5.61
CA LYS A 443 -7.68 -37.88 -6.43
C LYS A 443 -8.85 -38.26 -7.33
N LYS A 444 -9.90 -37.46 -7.35
CA LYS A 444 -11.02 -37.62 -8.28
C LYS A 444 -10.67 -37.13 -9.69
N SER A 445 -9.97 -36.00 -9.79
CA SER A 445 -9.44 -35.52 -11.06
C SER A 445 -8.18 -36.30 -11.46
N LYS A 446 -8.21 -36.90 -12.65
CA LYS A 446 -7.04 -37.57 -13.25
C LYS A 446 -5.99 -36.59 -13.79
N LYS A 447 -6.37 -35.31 -13.95
CA LYS A 447 -5.47 -34.26 -14.45
C LYS A 447 -4.70 -33.57 -13.33
N CYS A 448 -5.14 -33.73 -12.08
CA CYS A 448 -4.55 -33.05 -10.93
C CYS A 448 -3.09 -33.45 -10.72
N VAL A 449 -2.20 -32.47 -10.88
CA VAL A 449 -0.79 -32.56 -10.48
C VAL A 449 -0.63 -31.92 -9.11
N ILE A 450 -0.01 -32.64 -8.18
CA ILE A 450 0.38 -32.09 -6.88
C ILE A 450 1.81 -31.58 -7.01
N VAL A 451 2.02 -30.31 -6.72
CA VAL A 451 3.33 -29.64 -6.74
C VAL A 451 3.73 -29.33 -5.31
N THR A 452 4.89 -29.82 -4.90
CA THR A 452 5.47 -29.63 -3.56
C THR A 452 6.89 -29.06 -3.67
N PRO A 453 7.42 -28.41 -2.63
CA PRO A 453 8.69 -27.68 -2.67
C PRO A 453 9.91 -28.53 -2.31
#